data_AF-A0A966BIQ4-F1
#
_entry.id   AF-A0A966BIQ4-F1
#
_cell.length_a   1.000
_cell.length_b   1.000
_cell.length_c   1.000
_cell.angle_alpha   90.00
_cell.angle_beta   90.00
_cell.angle_gamma   90.00
#
_symmetry.space_group_name_H-M   'P 1'
#
loop_
_entity.id
_entity.type
_entity.pdbx_description
1 polymer ?
#
loop_
_entity_poly.entity_id
_entity_poly.type
_entity_poly.pdbx_seq_one_letter_code
_entity_poly.pdbx_strand_id
1 'polypeptide(L)' 'AERGKIFNSSPDLAAWLNKNNPLILVLGGALGFSDDLYKNYPQISLSPLTFPHELARVIFLEQFYRASLINMKKAYHY' A
#
# COMPACT_ATOMS: atom_id res chain seq x y z
N ALA A 1 -9.04 -5.08 2.97
CA ALA A 1 -7.87 -4.22 3.24
C ALA A 1 -7.48 -4.16 4.73
N GLU A 2 -7.97 -5.07 5.60
CA GLU A 2 -7.69 -5.00 7.05
C GLU A 2 -6.86 -6.18 7.58
N ARG A 3 -6.65 -7.21 6.76
CA ARG A 3 -5.96 -8.47 7.15
C ARG A 3 -4.52 -8.56 6.63
N GLY A 4 -4.07 -7.54 5.90
CA GLY A 4 -2.73 -7.49 5.33
C GLY A 4 -1.69 -6.98 6.31
N LYS A 5 -0.41 -7.07 5.91
CA LYS A 5 0.69 -6.48 6.65
C LYS A 5 0.48 -4.97 6.81
N ILE A 6 0.55 -4.48 8.03
CA ILE A 6 0.56 -3.05 8.35
C ILE A 6 2.01 -2.56 8.38
N PHE A 7 2.25 -1.40 7.78
CA PHE A 7 3.51 -0.66 7.94
C PHE A 7 3.25 0.54 8.84
N ASN A 8 4.03 0.67 9.91
CA ASN A 8 3.85 1.74 10.89
C ASN A 8 4.49 3.07 10.47
N SER A 9 5.31 3.05 9.42
CA SER A 9 5.99 4.24 8.91
C SER A 9 6.16 4.19 7.39
N SER A 10 6.18 5.36 6.75
CA SER A 10 6.44 5.47 5.31
C SER A 10 7.86 5.00 4.91
N PRO A 11 8.93 5.20 5.71
CA PRO A 11 10.23 4.59 5.45
C PRO A 11 10.20 3.06 5.39
N ASP A 12 9.44 2.39 6.27
CA ASP A 12 9.34 0.92 6.25
C ASP A 12 8.64 0.41 4.99
N LEU A 13 7.57 1.11 4.58
CA LEU A 13 6.89 0.83 3.31
C LEU A 13 7.82 1.06 2.12
N ALA A 14 8.59 2.15 2.12
CA ALA A 14 9.55 2.49 1.06
C ALA A 14 10.63 1.42 0.90
N ALA A 15 11.23 0.98 2.02
CA ALA A 15 12.23 -0.08 2.04
C ALA A 15 11.64 -1.41 1.52
N TRP A 16 10.41 -1.74 1.91
CA TRP A 16 9.75 -2.96 1.44
C TRP A 16 9.45 -2.90 -0.06
N LEU A 17 8.94 -1.77 -0.58
CA LEU A 17 8.69 -1.59 -2.02
C LEU A 17 9.99 -1.71 -2.82
N ASN A 18 11.08 -1.08 -2.35
CA ASN A 18 12.36 -1.13 -3.05
C ASN A 18 12.95 -2.54 -3.06
N LYS A 19 12.83 -3.28 -1.95
CA LYS A 19 13.31 -4.68 -1.83
C LYS A 19 12.59 -5.64 -2.79
N ASN A 20 11.30 -5.41 -3.08
CA ASN A 20 10.48 -6.30 -3.90
C ASN A 20 10.32 -5.81 -5.34
N ASN A 21 11.06 -4.80 -5.78
CA ASN A 21 11.02 -4.30 -7.14
C ASN A 21 11.66 -5.32 -8.12
N PRO A 22 11.06 -5.64 -9.29
CA PRO A 22 9.77 -5.14 -9.81
C PRO A 22 8.55 -5.77 -9.14
N LEU A 23 7.53 -4.96 -8.88
CA LEU A 23 6.27 -5.40 -8.27
C LEU A 23 5.05 -4.77 -8.95
N ILE A 24 3.92 -5.48 -8.88
CA ILE A 24 2.62 -5.00 -9.34
C ILE A 24 1.75 -4.79 -8.10
N LEU A 25 1.26 -3.57 -7.89
CA LEU A 25 0.28 -3.28 -6.85
C LEU A 25 -1.12 -3.30 -7.44
N VAL A 26 -2.05 -3.95 -6.75
CA VAL A 26 -3.45 -4.04 -7.17
C VAL A 26 -4.34 -3.59 -6.02
N LEU A 27 -5.25 -2.65 -6.31
CA LEU A 27 -6.26 -2.18 -5.37
C LEU A 27 -7.64 -2.61 -5.87
N GLY A 28 -8.33 -3.43 -5.09
CA GLY A 28 -9.63 -3.98 -5.47
C GLY A 28 -10.74 -2.94 -5.36
N GLY A 29 -11.83 -3.15 -6.11
CA GLY A 29 -13.04 -2.33 -6.03
C GLY A 29 -13.78 -2.48 -4.70
N ALA A 30 -14.97 -1.90 -4.57
CA ALA A 30 -15.76 -1.92 -3.34
C ALA A 30 -16.06 -3.34 -2.80
N LEU A 31 -16.14 -4.34 -3.70
CA LEU A 31 -16.38 -5.75 -3.34
C LEU A 31 -15.09 -6.55 -3.05
N GLY A 32 -13.91 -5.95 -3.24
CA GLY A 32 -12.63 -6.64 -3.09
C GLY A 32 -12.30 -7.61 -4.24
N PHE A 33 -11.43 -8.58 -3.94
CA PHE A 33 -11.00 -9.64 -4.87
C PHE A 33 -11.62 -11.00 -4.52
N SER A 34 -11.47 -11.97 -5.42
CA SER A 34 -11.74 -13.37 -5.09
C SER A 34 -10.77 -13.91 -4.03
N ASP A 35 -11.22 -14.92 -3.29
CA ASP A 35 -10.42 -15.57 -2.25
C ASP A 35 -9.10 -16.16 -2.74
N ASP A 36 -9.03 -16.54 -4.01
CA ASP A 36 -7.83 -17.09 -4.62
C ASP A 36 -6.67 -16.07 -4.61
N LEU A 37 -6.95 -14.80 -4.93
CA LEU A 37 -5.93 -13.75 -4.88
C LEU A 37 -5.40 -13.54 -3.46
N TYR A 38 -6.29 -13.58 -2.45
CA TYR A 38 -5.90 -13.40 -1.06
C TYR A 38 -5.01 -14.54 -0.53
N LYS A 39 -5.15 -15.75 -1.07
CA LYS A 39 -4.34 -16.92 -0.71
C LYS A 39 -2.98 -16.93 -1.40
N ASN A 40 -2.94 -16.48 -2.66
CA ASN A 40 -1.77 -16.60 -3.51
C ASN A 40 -0.82 -15.39 -3.45
N TYR A 41 -1.29 -14.23 -2.98
CA TYR A 41 -0.51 -12.99 -3.00
C TYR A 41 -0.41 -12.30 -1.64
N PRO A 42 0.72 -11.62 -1.35
CA PRO A 42 0.88 -10.85 -0.13
C PRO A 42 -0.09 -9.66 -0.12
N GLN A 43 -0.67 -9.42 1.06
CA GLN A 43 -1.62 -8.33 1.28
C GLN A 43 -0.98 -7.23 2.11
N ILE A 44 -1.27 -5.98 1.78
CA ILE A 44 -0.91 -4.80 2.57
C ILE A 44 -2.20 -4.19 3.11
N SER A 45 -2.17 -3.82 4.39
CA SER A 45 -3.24 -3.05 5.03
C SER A 45 -2.84 -1.58 5.10
N LEU A 46 -3.74 -0.69 4.69
CA LEU A 46 -3.52 0.76 4.80
C LEU A 46 -3.67 1.27 6.23
N SER A 47 -4.47 0.58 7.05
CA SER A 47 -4.84 0.98 8.40
C SER A 47 -5.56 -0.16 9.11
N PRO A 48 -5.54 -0.22 10.46
CA PRO A 48 -6.48 -1.06 11.21
C PRO A 48 -7.95 -0.63 11.07
N LEU A 49 -8.23 0.54 10.47
CA LEU A 49 -9.58 1.06 10.26
C LEU A 49 -10.13 0.73 8.87
N THR A 50 -11.46 0.62 8.78
CA THR A 50 -12.18 0.55 7.51
C THR A 50 -12.29 1.94 6.89
N PHE A 51 -11.83 2.11 5.66
CA PHE A 51 -12.03 3.34 4.89
C PHE A 51 -13.10 3.15 3.82
N PRO A 52 -13.90 4.20 3.50
CA PRO A 52 -14.66 4.23 2.25
C PRO A 52 -13.74 3.98 1.06
N HIS A 53 -14.23 3.26 0.05
CA HIS A 53 -13.41 2.83 -1.09
C HIS A 53 -12.71 4.01 -1.80
N GLU A 54 -13.40 5.15 -1.95
CA GLU A 54 -12.84 6.36 -2.55
C GLU A 54 -11.65 6.91 -1.76
N LEU A 55 -11.77 6.97 -0.43
CA LEU A 55 -10.69 7.43 0.45
C LEU A 55 -9.51 6.45 0.46
N ALA A 56 -9.78 5.14 0.46
CA ALA A 56 -8.75 4.12 0.39
C ALA A 56 -7.87 4.26 -0.86
N ARG A 57 -8.47 4.62 -2.01
CA ARG A 57 -7.72 4.89 -3.26
C ARG A 57 -6.77 6.08 -3.11
N VAL A 58 -7.24 7.17 -2.50
CA VAL A 58 -6.44 8.39 -2.29
C VAL A 58 -5.27 8.10 -1.34
N ILE A 59 -5.54 7.47 -0.20
CA ILE A 59 -4.51 7.10 0.79
C ILE A 59 -3.48 6.16 0.16
N PHE A 60 -3.93 5.14 -0.57
CA PHE A 60 -3.05 4.20 -1.26
C PHE A 60 -2.08 4.91 -2.22
N LEU A 61 -2.59 5.80 -3.08
CA LEU A 61 -1.77 6.54 -4.03
C LEU A 61 -0.79 7.50 -3.33
N GLU A 62 -1.23 8.20 -2.28
CA GLU A 62 -0.38 9.13 -1.53
C GLU A 62 0.76 8.41 -0.81
N GLN A 63 0.48 7.29 -0.13
CA GLN A 63 1.52 6.53 0.57
C GLN A 63 2.53 5.91 -0.41
N PHE A 64 2.07 5.47 -1.58
CA PHE A 64 2.96 4.99 -2.64
C PHE A 64 3.83 6.10 -3.23
N TYR A 65 3.25 7.28 -3.47
CA TYR A 65 3.99 8.46 -3.93
C TYR A 65 5.06 8.88 -2.91
N ARG A 66 4.68 8.98 -1.63
CA ARG A 66 5.58 9.30 -0.53
C ARG A 66 6.72 8.30 -0.43
N ALA A 67 6.41 7.01 -0.44
CA ALA A 67 7.42 5.95 -0.40
C ALA A 67 8.38 6.00 -1.59
N SER A 68 7.87 6.34 -2.78
CA SER A 68 8.69 6.54 -3.99
C SER A 68 9.62 7.73 -3.85
N LEU A 69 9.17 8.85 -3.28
CA LEU A 69 10.02 10.02 -3.02
C LEU A 69 11.12 9.73 -2.01
N ILE A 70 10.82 8.98 -0.95
CA ILE A 70 11.81 8.53 0.04
C ILE A 70 12.91 7.70 -0.65
N ASN A 71 12.51 6.72 -1.48
CA ASN A 71 13.46 5.89 -2.22
C ASN A 71 14.31 6.69 -3.22
N MET A 72 13.76 7.76 -3.80
CA MET A 72 14.49 8.70 -4.66
C MET A 72 15.40 9.67 -3.90
N LYS A 73 15.47 9.57 -2.56
CA LYS A 73 16.18 10.55 -1.70
C LYS A 73 15.72 11.99 -1.95
N LYS A 74 14.48 12.17 -2.40
CA LYS A 74 13.85 13.48 -2.56
C LYS A 74 13.13 13.82 -1.27
N ALA A 75 13.22 15.07 -0.87
CA ALA A 75 12.48 15.53 0.29
C ALA A 75 10.97 15.42 -0.01
N TYR A 76 10.28 14.67 0.84
CA TYR A 76 8.83 14.77 0.95
C TYR A 76 8.55 15.99 1.81
N HIS A 77 8.47 17.16 1.18
CA HIS A 77 8.21 18.42 1.88
C HIS A 77 6.70 18.63 2.04
N TYR A 78 6.24 18.68 3.29
CA TYR A 78 5.28 19.65 3.83
C TYR A 78 5.42 19.68 5.36
#